data_AF-A0A930ZBT5-F1
#
_entry.id   AF-A0A930ZBT5-F1
#
_cell.length_a   1.000
_cell.length_b   1.000
_cell.length_c   1.000
_cell.angle_alpha   90.00
_cell.angle_beta   90.00
_cell.angle_gamma   90.00
#
_symmetry.space_group_name_H-M   'P 1'
#
loop_
_entity.id
_entity.type
_entity.pdbx_description
1 polymer ?
#
loop_
_entity_poly.entity_id
_entity_poly.type
_entity_poly.pdbx_seq_one_letter_code
_entity_poly.pdbx_strand_id
1 'polypeptide(L)' 'MLLGWQINSQWTYDHDFITEVELTFAPAEGGGTIVTLEHRQLDRFGADAAQHVAKLNGGWPAHLAEFVRYANAHA' A
#
# COMPACT_ATOMS: atom_id res chain seq x y z
N MET A 1 -6.97 8.76 -3.09
CA MET A 1 -5.62 9.37 -3.23
C MET A 1 -4.76 8.39 -3.99
N LEU A 2 -4.04 8.84 -5.01
CA LEU A 2 -3.14 8.02 -5.80
C LEU A 2 -1.70 8.52 -5.59
N LEU A 3 -0.79 7.61 -5.27
CA LEU A 3 0.61 7.89 -4.99
C LEU A 3 1.51 7.13 -5.96
N GLY A 4 2.52 7.81 -6.50
CA GLY A 4 3.59 7.15 -7.23
C GLY A 4 4.52 6.40 -6.28
N TRP A 5 4.80 5.14 -6.58
CA TRP A 5 5.77 4.30 -5.89
C TRP A 5 6.98 4.08 -6.78
N GLN A 6 8.09 4.74 -6.41
CA GLN A 6 9.36 4.73 -7.14
C GLN A 6 10.44 3.92 -6.41
N ILE A 7 10.03 2.81 -5.79
CA ILE A 7 10.94 1.91 -5.08
C ILE A 7 10.93 0.56 -5.79
N ASN A 8 12.11 0.12 -6.24
CA ASN A 8 12.28 -1.12 -6.99
C ASN A 8 12.26 -2.37 -6.08
N SER A 9 12.42 -3.56 -6.68
CA SER A 9 12.35 -4.85 -5.96
C SER A 9 13.42 -5.02 -4.86
N GLN A 10 14.48 -4.21 -4.92
CA GLN A 10 15.61 -4.17 -3.99
C GLN A 10 15.43 -3.10 -2.90
N TRP A 11 14.23 -2.52 -2.78
CA TRP A 11 13.91 -1.46 -1.80
C TRP A 11 14.75 -0.20 -1.97
N THR A 12 15.16 0.10 -3.20
CA THR A 12 15.94 1.30 -3.53
C THR A 12 15.10 2.24 -4.39
N TYR A 13 15.27 3.55 -4.18
CA TYR A 13 14.65 4.56 -5.03
C TYR A 13 15.15 4.44 -6.47
N ASP A 14 14.23 4.46 -7.42
CA ASP A 14 14.50 4.47 -8.85
C ASP A 14 13.49 5.41 -9.54
N HIS A 15 14.00 6.53 -10.05
CA HIS A 15 13.18 7.56 -10.67
C HIS A 15 12.45 7.12 -11.95
N ASP A 16 12.99 6.12 -12.67
CA ASP A 16 12.42 5.61 -13.92
C ASP A 16 11.42 4.47 -13.66
N PHE A 17 11.44 3.91 -12.45
CA PHE A 17 10.50 2.89 -12.01
C PHE A 17 9.27 3.52 -11.36
N ILE A 18 8.08 3.24 -11.88
CA ILE A 18 6.82 3.71 -11.31
C ILE A 18 5.84 2.54 -11.21
N THR A 19 5.42 2.26 -9.99
CA THR A 19 4.15 1.57 -9.68
C THR A 19 3.26 2.53 -8.88
N GLU A 20 2.07 2.12 -8.50
CA GLU A 20 1.12 3.02 -7.85
C GLU A 20 0.55 2.41 -6.58
N VAL A 21 0.35 3.25 -5.56
CA VAL A 21 -0.44 2.91 -4.37
C VAL A 21 -1.67 3.81 -4.35
N GLU A 22 -2.84 3.20 -4.46
CA GLU A 22 -4.12 3.89 -4.30
C GLU A 22 -4.69 3.64 -2.90
N LEU A 23 -5.13 4.73 -2.27
CA LEU A 23 -5.89 4.72 -1.03
C LEU A 23 -7.27 5.32 -1.25
N THR A 24 -8.31 4.57 -0.91
CA THR A 24 -9.69 5.07 -0.90
C THR A 24 -10.25 5.08 0.52
N PHE A 25 -11.14 6.04 0.78
CA PHE A 25 -11.76 6.27 2.07
C PHE A 25 -13.26 6.35 1.86
N ALA A 26 -14.02 5.50 2.53
CA ALA A 26 -15.47 5.48 2.46
C ALA A 26 -16.07 5.43 3.87
N PRO A 27 -17.24 6.01 4.11
CA PRO A 27 -17.91 5.86 5.40
C PRO A 27 -18.22 4.38 5.67
N ALA A 28 -17.98 3.92 6.90
CA ALA A 28 -18.41 2.60 7.34
C ALA A 28 -19.84 2.63 7.87
N GLU A 29 -20.59 1.54 7.67
CA GLU A 29 -21.88 1.36 8.33
C GLU A 29 -21.68 1.31 9.85
N GLY A 30 -22.45 2.12 10.59
CA GLY A 30 -22.28 2.26 12.05
C GLY A 30 -21.22 3.28 12.48
N GLY A 31 -20.61 4.01 11.52
CA GLY A 31 -19.64 5.08 11.80
C GLY A 31 -18.19 4.64 11.59
N GLY A 32 -17.30 5.63 11.45
CA GLY A 32 -15.91 5.41 11.09
C GLY A 32 -15.66 5.45 9.58
N THR A 33 -14.47 5.00 9.16
CA THR A 33 -14.02 5.05 7.76
C THR A 33 -13.42 3.71 7.34
N ILE A 34 -13.92 3.14 6.25
CA ILE A 34 -13.28 2.03 5.54
C ILE A 34 -12.14 2.60 4.72
N VAL A 35 -10.93 2.12 4.98
CA VAL A 35 -9.73 2.45 4.20
C VAL A 35 -9.37 1.24 3.35
N THR A 36 -9.29 1.41 2.04
CA THR A 36 -8.82 0.38 1.11
C THR A 36 -7.50 0.81 0.50
N LEU A 37 -6.54 -0.11 0.45
CA LEU A 37 -5.23 0.08 -0.18
C LEU A 37 -5.11 -0.90 -1.35
N GLU A 38 -4.72 -0.39 -2.52
CA GLU A 38 -4.35 -1.19 -3.68
C GLU A 38 -2.96 -0.81 -4.17
N HIS A 39 -2.07 -1.78 -4.38
CA HIS A 39 -0.79 -1.57 -5.05
C HIS A 39 -0.88 -2.11 -6.47
N ARG A 40 -0.83 -1.21 -7.45
CA ARG A 40 -1.07 -1.50 -8.87
C ARG A 40 0.23 -1.66 -9.64
N GLN A 41 0.13 -2.25 -10.84
CA GLN A 41 1.23 -2.40 -11.81
C GLN A 41 2.40 -3.24 -11.28
N LEU A 42 2.11 -4.23 -10.42
CA LEU A 42 3.12 -5.11 -9.80
C LEU A 42 3.86 -6.00 -10.83
N ASP A 43 3.31 -6.17 -12.02
CA ASP A 43 3.97 -6.82 -13.16
C ASP A 43 5.26 -6.10 -13.59
N ARG A 44 5.39 -4.79 -13.30
CA ARG A 44 6.59 -4.00 -13.60
C ARG A 44 7.83 -4.46 -12.84
N PHE A 45 7.68 -5.20 -11.74
CA PHE A 45 8.80 -5.84 -11.05
C PHE A 45 9.41 -7.01 -11.86
N GLY A 46 8.83 -7.39 -12.99
CA GLY A 46 9.37 -8.39 -13.90
C GLY A 46 9.54 -9.75 -13.22
N ALA A 47 10.72 -10.36 -13.36
CA ALA A 47 11.02 -11.66 -12.76
C ALA A 47 10.91 -11.67 -11.23
N ASP A 48 11.06 -10.51 -10.57
CA ASP A 48 11.00 -10.39 -9.11
C ASP A 48 9.57 -10.21 -8.58
N ALA A 49 8.57 -10.05 -9.46
CA ALA A 49 7.21 -9.67 -9.07
C ALA A 49 6.61 -10.59 -8.01
N ALA A 50 6.67 -11.90 -8.21
CA ALA A 50 6.07 -12.86 -7.26
C ALA A 50 6.69 -12.75 -5.86
N GLN A 51 8.02 -12.65 -5.78
CA GLN A 51 8.72 -12.51 -4.49
C GLN A 51 8.42 -11.16 -3.84
N HIS A 52 8.37 -10.08 -4.62
CA HIS A 52 8.11 -8.74 -4.11
C HIS A 52 6.67 -8.61 -3.60
N VAL A 53 5.68 -9.13 -4.34
CA VAL A 53 4.27 -9.19 -3.91
C VAL A 53 4.13 -9.94 -2.58
N ALA A 54 4.85 -11.04 -2.38
CA ALA A 54 4.82 -11.75 -1.11
C ALA A 54 5.29 -10.88 0.07
N LYS A 55 6.30 -10.02 -0.14
CA LYS A 55 6.76 -9.06 0.88
C LYS A 55 5.72 -7.97 1.14
N LEU A 56 5.13 -7.41 0.08
CA LEU A 56 4.09 -6.37 0.18
C LEU A 56 2.86 -6.88 0.93
N ASN A 57 2.46 -8.13 0.70
CA ASN A 57 1.36 -8.79 1.41
C ASN A 57 1.62 -8.96 2.91
N GLY A 58 2.88 -8.94 3.36
CA GLY A 58 3.23 -8.87 4.78
C GLY A 58 3.33 -7.44 5.31
N GLY A 59 3.83 -6.51 4.49
CA GLY A 59 4.09 -5.12 4.90
C GLY A 59 2.84 -4.25 4.99
N TRP A 60 2.03 -4.20 3.93
CA TRP A 60 0.85 -3.32 3.89
C TRP A 60 -0.15 -3.58 5.01
N PRO A 61 -0.52 -4.84 5.32
CA PRO A 61 -1.44 -5.11 6.42
C PRO A 61 -0.90 -4.65 7.78
N ALA A 62 0.42 -4.76 8.02
CA ALA A 62 1.03 -4.31 9.26
C ALA A 62 0.91 -2.79 9.44
N HIS A 63 1.21 -2.02 8.40
CA HIS A 63 1.09 -0.56 8.42
C HIS A 63 -0.36 -0.08 8.51
N LEU A 64 -1.30 -0.75 7.84
CA LEU A 64 -2.73 -0.42 7.99
C LEU A 64 -3.23 -0.72 9.41
N ALA A 65 -2.76 -1.81 10.04
CA ALA A 65 -3.11 -2.10 11.42
C ALA A 65 -2.54 -1.05 12.40
N GLU A 66 -1.33 -0.55 12.16
CA GLU A 66 -0.74 0.59 12.90
C GLU A 66 -1.57 1.86 12.73
N PHE A 67 -1.94 2.18 11.50
CA PHE A 67 -2.79 3.33 11.20
C PHE A 67 -4.14 3.24 11.92
N VAL A 68 -4.80 2.08 11.90
CA VAL A 68 -6.07 1.85 12.63
C VAL A 68 -5.88 2.07 14.14
N ARG A 69 -4.81 1.53 14.74
CA ARG A 69 -4.52 1.76 16.17
C ARG A 69 -4.33 3.24 16.47
N TYR A 70 -3.57 3.95 15.64
CA TYR A 70 -3.36 5.39 15.79
C TYR A 70 -4.67 6.17 15.68
N ALA A 71 -5.46 5.92 14.62
CA ALA A 71 -6.72 6.62 14.39
C ALA A 71 -7.70 6.40 15.55
N ASN A 72 -7.86 5.16 16.01
CA ASN A 72 -8.77 4.84 17.12
C ASN A 72 -8.34 5.48 18.45
N ALA A 73 -7.04 5.72 18.66
CA ALA A 73 -6.54 6.40 19.86
C ALA A 73 -6.78 7.92 19.83
N HIS A 74 -7.16 8.48 18.69
CA HIS A 74 -7.32 9.93 18.47
C HIS A 74 -8.66 10.29 17.78
N ALA A 75 -9.64 9.38 17.80
CA ALA A 75 -10.97 9.57 17.23
C ALA A 75 -11.98 10.13 18.24
#